data_AF-A0A2T2PA69-F1
#
_entry.id   AF-A0A2T2PA69-F1
#
_cell.length_a   1.000
_cell.length_b   1.000
_cell.length_c   1.000
_cell.angle_alpha   90.00
_cell.angle_beta   90.00
_cell.angle_gamma   90.00
#
_symmetry.space_group_name_H-M   'P 1'
#
loop_
_entity.id
_entity.type
_entity.pdbx_description
1 polymer ?
#
loop_
_entity_poly.entity_id
_entity_poly.type
_entity_poly.pdbx_seq_one_letter_code
_entity_poly.pdbx_strand_id
1 'polypeptide(L)'
;MTSVRNFGAITSKYITLWQYRNSSTLFFLHHSIQPTKPMGSSFSSEVEGECQKKNFTLNCELGWGMSADGTLNVTRVGKFEHGEFPANGDLAGIGTLLAFIIPTSISMIIGLIMLCGMGTHIKGGKAGALTTMGKYTPSPHGEARCRRSHRSRSAYITEESAPKETKNEQWYDLFESILMLTSDSQMVLGIALCINFALVGKCSISMYHFQMGVNILVITCANALLTLVLIRDYWRTPLSAVVRLTAFGMILYFLGEILRALHHREEEIGAAERLPPSDRMNSLILLGAACFLDPDPLKKLALISDQQAQSVGRLTKDTIWSSERVLWLLIVGGSILAFLYRVGDLVRPFWKVRRDEHAYDIMEKKASSRWWPIFCFWVCAITWLLCIVTTVWQGNYLFSLREWVFNSGWMKSDEYLGNEEAHAATFGQLAALFAMTGMVIMAFDQWELKSKR
;
A
#
# COMPACT_ATOMS: atom_id res chain seq x y z
N MET A 1 -14.04 30.68 8.56
CA MET A 1 -13.16 30.45 9.74
C MET A 1 -13.88 29.90 10.98
N THR A 2 -15.18 30.12 11.17
CA THR A 2 -15.99 29.52 12.27
C THR A 2 -16.31 28.03 12.06
N SER A 3 -16.32 27.53 10.83
CA SER A 3 -16.66 26.12 10.52
C SER A 3 -15.56 25.11 10.93
N VAL A 4 -14.28 25.46 10.79
CA VAL A 4 -13.14 24.56 11.11
C VAL A 4 -12.93 24.40 12.63
N ARG A 5 -13.23 25.44 13.42
CA ARG A 5 -13.18 25.34 14.90
C ARG A 5 -14.25 24.39 15.45
N ASN A 6 -15.39 24.27 14.78
CA ASN A 6 -16.45 23.34 15.19
C ASN A 6 -16.09 21.88 14.91
N PHE A 7 -15.33 21.60 13.84
CA PHE A 7 -14.90 20.23 13.53
C PHE A 7 -13.86 19.70 14.55
N GLY A 8 -12.95 20.56 15.01
CA GLY A 8 -12.02 20.25 16.11
C GLY A 8 -12.71 20.01 17.45
N ALA A 9 -13.78 20.76 17.75
CA ALA A 9 -14.57 20.56 18.96
C ALA A 9 -15.43 19.30 18.92
N ILE A 10 -15.93 18.92 17.74
CA ILE A 10 -16.68 17.66 17.53
C ILE A 10 -15.75 16.46 17.66
N THR A 11 -14.59 16.46 16.98
CA THR A 11 -13.60 15.39 17.11
C THR A 11 -13.07 15.26 18.54
N SER A 12 -12.79 16.37 19.24
CA SER A 12 -12.42 16.33 20.65
C SER A 12 -13.53 15.77 21.54
N LYS A 13 -14.80 16.16 21.36
CA LYS A 13 -15.92 15.61 22.15
C LYS A 13 -16.16 14.12 21.90
N TYR A 14 -16.00 13.65 20.66
CA TYR A 14 -16.10 12.22 20.35
C TYR A 14 -14.92 11.43 20.94
N ILE A 15 -13.71 11.99 20.99
CA ILE A 15 -12.55 11.37 21.65
C ILE A 15 -12.74 11.31 23.17
N THR A 16 -13.32 12.33 23.81
CA THR A 16 -13.57 12.33 25.26
C THR A 16 -14.75 11.43 25.64
N LEU A 17 -15.81 11.36 24.83
CA LEU A 17 -16.91 10.39 25.01
C LEU A 17 -16.45 8.94 24.76
N TRP A 18 -15.46 8.74 23.87
CA TRP A 18 -14.80 7.46 23.65
C TRP A 18 -14.00 7.00 24.88
N GLN A 19 -13.28 7.91 25.57
CA GLN A 19 -12.60 7.59 26.83
C GLN A 19 -13.56 7.20 27.96
N TYR A 20 -14.80 7.71 27.97
CA TYR A 20 -15.76 7.42 29.04
C TYR A 20 -16.59 6.15 28.81
N ARG A 21 -16.79 5.74 27.55
CA ARG A 21 -17.61 4.56 27.19
C ARG A 21 -16.81 3.26 27.04
N ASN A 22 -15.48 3.33 26.89
CA ASN A 22 -14.59 2.17 26.75
C ASN A 22 -13.83 1.77 28.04
N SER A 23 -14.11 2.40 29.18
CA SER A 23 -13.54 2.00 30.48
C SER A 23 -13.96 0.60 30.94
N SER A 24 -14.93 -0.02 30.27
CA SER A 24 -15.46 -1.36 30.63
C SER A 24 -15.00 -2.49 29.69
N THR A 25 -14.20 -2.18 28.66
CA THR A 25 -13.71 -3.19 27.67
C THR A 25 -12.20 -3.14 27.46
N LEU A 26 -11.48 -2.57 28.42
CA LEU A 26 -10.01 -2.52 28.47
C LEU A 26 -9.46 -3.50 29.52
N PHE A 27 -10.04 -4.71 29.54
CA PHE A 27 -9.50 -5.86 30.25
C PHE A 27 -8.97 -6.85 29.20
N PHE A 28 -7.71 -6.69 28.83
CA PHE A 28 -6.74 -7.74 28.44
C PHE A 28 -5.58 -7.07 27.68
N LEU A 29 -4.54 -6.68 28.42
CA LEU A 29 -3.13 -6.71 28.00
C LEU A 29 -2.26 -6.27 29.19
N HIS A 30 -2.26 -7.07 30.25
CA HIS A 30 -1.22 -7.04 31.27
C HIS A 30 -0.46 -8.37 31.21
N HIS A 31 0.09 -8.70 30.04
CA HIS A 31 1.12 -9.74 29.95
C HIS A 31 2.49 -9.09 30.14
N SER A 32 3.16 -9.55 31.20
CA SER A 32 4.57 -9.30 31.50
C SER A 32 5.42 -9.44 30.24
N ILE A 33 6.04 -8.33 29.82
CA ILE A 33 7.03 -8.32 28.75
C ILE A 33 8.25 -9.10 29.26
N GLN A 34 8.35 -10.38 28.91
CA GLN A 34 9.59 -11.12 29.08
C GLN A 34 10.60 -10.71 27.99
N PRO A 35 11.91 -10.68 28.31
CA PRO A 35 12.95 -10.27 27.37
C PRO A 35 12.89 -11.14 26.11
N THR A 36 12.71 -10.47 24.97
CA THR A 36 12.56 -11.09 23.66
C THR A 36 13.86 -11.74 23.22
N LYS A 37 13.81 -13.04 22.92
CA LYS A 37 14.83 -13.72 22.11
C LYS A 37 15.00 -12.95 20.79
N PRO A 38 16.22 -12.92 20.20
CA PRO A 38 16.45 -12.26 18.92
C PRO A 38 15.45 -12.76 17.87
N MET A 39 14.90 -11.83 17.09
CA MET A 39 13.99 -12.10 15.97
C MET A 39 14.70 -13.00 14.93
N GLY A 40 14.71 -14.31 15.17
CA GLY A 40 14.86 -15.29 14.09
C GLY A 40 13.67 -15.15 13.14
N SER A 41 13.91 -15.34 11.84
CA SER A 41 12.92 -15.22 10.75
C SER A 41 11.48 -15.51 11.20
N SER A 42 10.64 -14.47 11.27
CA SER A 42 9.32 -14.49 11.94
C SER A 42 8.24 -15.36 11.26
N PHE A 43 8.59 -16.00 10.15
CA PHE A 43 7.82 -17.08 9.53
C PHE A 43 8.51 -18.42 9.86
N SER A 44 8.30 -18.90 11.09
CA SER A 44 8.63 -20.28 11.44
C SER A 44 7.81 -21.24 10.57
N SER A 45 8.44 -22.31 10.08
CA SER A 45 7.79 -23.36 9.29
C SER A 45 6.81 -24.21 10.10
N GLU A 46 6.76 -24.03 11.41
CA GLU A 46 5.96 -24.80 12.36
C GLU A 46 4.72 -24.00 12.78
N VAL A 47 3.88 -23.66 11.79
CA VAL A 47 2.67 -22.85 11.99
C VAL A 47 1.68 -23.58 12.90
N GLU A 48 1.56 -24.89 12.77
CA GLU A 48 0.73 -25.69 13.66
C GLU A 48 1.11 -25.51 15.14
N GLY A 49 2.40 -25.55 15.47
CA GLY A 49 2.88 -25.33 16.84
C GLY A 49 2.58 -23.93 17.37
N GLU A 50 2.64 -22.90 16.52
CA GLU A 50 2.22 -21.53 16.89
C GLU A 50 0.70 -21.44 17.14
N CYS A 51 -0.11 -22.12 16.32
CA CYS A 51 -1.56 -22.13 16.47
C CYS A 51 -2.02 -22.92 17.69
N GLN A 52 -1.42 -24.09 17.95
CA GLN A 52 -1.70 -24.90 19.13
C GLN A 52 -1.38 -24.14 20.42
N LYS A 53 -0.27 -23.37 20.47
CA LYS A 53 0.07 -22.50 21.62
C LYS A 53 -0.99 -21.43 21.91
N LYS A 54 -1.80 -21.07 20.92
CA LYS A 54 -2.91 -20.12 21.04
C LYS A 54 -4.28 -20.80 21.23
N ASN A 55 -4.29 -22.11 21.51
CA ASN A 55 -5.50 -22.94 21.59
C ASN A 55 -6.32 -22.96 20.29
N PHE A 56 -5.66 -22.79 19.13
CA PHE A 56 -6.28 -22.98 17.82
C PHE A 56 -5.93 -24.36 17.27
N THR A 57 -6.95 -25.23 17.17
CA THR A 57 -6.83 -26.52 16.48
C THR A 57 -6.98 -26.29 14.98
N LEU A 58 -5.92 -26.57 14.23
CA LEU A 58 -5.94 -26.47 12.77
C LEU A 58 -6.77 -27.62 12.20
N ASN A 59 -7.87 -27.29 11.53
CA ASN A 59 -8.72 -28.28 10.87
C ASN A 59 -8.64 -28.04 9.35
N CYS A 60 -7.87 -28.90 8.67
CA CYS A 60 -7.68 -28.87 7.22
C CYS A 60 -8.45 -29.97 6.49
N GLU A 61 -9.43 -30.58 7.15
CA GLU A 61 -10.18 -31.70 6.60
C GLU A 61 -11.35 -31.22 5.74
N LEU A 62 -11.67 -31.99 4.71
CA LEU A 62 -12.86 -31.81 3.90
C LEU A 62 -13.91 -32.84 4.33
N GLY A 63 -15.10 -32.37 4.67
CA GLY A 63 -16.27 -33.19 4.91
C GLY A 63 -16.98 -33.50 3.60
N TRP A 64 -17.34 -34.76 3.40
CA TRP A 64 -18.01 -35.23 2.20
C TRP A 64 -19.35 -35.84 2.56
N GLY A 65 -20.38 -35.55 1.76
CA GLY A 65 -21.69 -36.18 1.84
C GLY A 65 -22.14 -36.62 0.45
N MET A 66 -22.94 -37.68 0.38
CA MET A 66 -23.66 -38.00 -0.85
C MET A 66 -24.97 -37.22 -0.86
N SER A 67 -25.21 -36.47 -1.93
CA SER A 67 -26.51 -35.90 -2.24
C SER A 67 -27.51 -37.00 -2.65
N ALA A 68 -28.80 -36.69 -2.65
CA ALA A 68 -29.87 -37.64 -2.99
C ALA A 68 -29.77 -38.17 -4.44
N ASP A 69 -29.13 -37.42 -5.32
CA ASP A 69 -28.81 -37.78 -6.70
C ASP A 69 -27.54 -38.64 -6.85
N GLY A 70 -26.90 -39.02 -5.73
CA GLY A 70 -25.66 -39.79 -5.71
C GLY A 70 -24.41 -38.96 -6.04
N THR A 71 -24.54 -37.63 -6.19
CA THR A 71 -23.37 -36.77 -6.40
C THR A 71 -22.61 -36.54 -5.09
N LEU A 72 -21.28 -36.54 -5.18
CA LEU A 72 -20.41 -36.27 -4.05
C LEU A 72 -20.38 -34.76 -3.80
N ASN A 73 -20.97 -34.32 -2.69
CA ASN A 73 -20.98 -32.92 -2.29
C ASN A 73 -20.05 -32.68 -1.10
N VAL A 74 -19.51 -31.47 -1.03
CA VAL A 74 -18.66 -31.02 0.07
C VAL A 74 -19.59 -30.48 1.15
N THR A 75 -19.66 -31.16 2.29
CA THR A 75 -20.51 -30.75 3.42
C THR A 75 -19.79 -29.84 4.39
N ARG A 76 -18.46 -29.95 4.49
CA ARG A 76 -17.63 -29.18 5.43
C ARG A 76 -16.29 -28.81 4.81
N VAL A 77 -15.82 -27.59 5.06
CA VAL A 77 -14.45 -27.16 4.73
C VAL A 77 -13.76 -26.72 6.00
N GLY A 78 -12.75 -27.50 6.42
CA GLY A 78 -12.08 -27.31 7.71
C GLY A 78 -13.09 -27.48 8.84
N LYS A 79 -13.36 -26.39 9.58
CA LYS A 79 -14.32 -26.38 10.70
C LYS A 79 -15.70 -25.82 10.35
N PHE A 80 -15.92 -25.39 9.11
CA PHE A 80 -17.14 -24.67 8.71
C PHE A 80 -18.02 -25.56 7.86
N GLU A 81 -19.31 -25.63 8.20
CA GLU A 81 -20.32 -26.20 7.34
C GLU A 81 -20.73 -25.19 6.25
N HIS A 82 -21.41 -25.68 5.22
CA HIS A 82 -21.89 -24.83 4.13
C HIS A 82 -22.86 -23.77 4.67
N GLY A 83 -22.58 -22.49 4.41
CA GLY A 83 -23.35 -21.35 4.95
C GLY A 83 -22.86 -20.86 6.31
N GLU A 84 -21.79 -21.44 6.88
CA GLU A 84 -21.21 -21.01 8.15
C GLU A 84 -19.83 -20.35 8.00
N PHE A 85 -19.33 -20.19 6.77
CA PHE A 85 -18.02 -19.60 6.54
C PHE A 85 -18.00 -18.14 7.02
N PRO A 86 -17.07 -17.77 7.93
CA PRO A 86 -17.09 -16.48 8.58
C PRO A 86 -16.65 -15.39 7.60
N ALA A 87 -17.46 -14.35 7.50
CA ALA A 87 -17.09 -13.12 6.81
C ALA A 87 -15.96 -12.40 7.57
N ASN A 88 -15.10 -11.69 6.84
CA ASN A 88 -14.14 -10.77 7.45
C ASN A 88 -14.21 -9.41 6.73
N GLY A 89 -15.14 -8.57 7.19
CA GLY A 89 -15.34 -7.24 6.64
C GLY A 89 -14.11 -6.33 6.72
N ASP A 90 -13.19 -6.56 7.67
CA ASP A 90 -12.00 -5.70 7.80
C ASP A 90 -10.95 -5.99 6.72
N LEU A 91 -10.93 -7.20 6.15
CA LEU A 91 -9.94 -7.60 5.15
C LEU A 91 -10.53 -7.74 3.74
N ALA A 92 -11.70 -8.36 3.61
CA ALA A 92 -12.36 -8.63 2.33
C ALA A 92 -13.65 -7.81 2.13
N GLY A 93 -14.01 -6.96 3.09
CA GLY A 93 -15.18 -6.11 2.96
C GLY A 93 -15.03 -5.05 1.88
N ILE A 94 -16.17 -4.72 1.25
CA ILE A 94 -16.21 -3.81 0.11
C ILE A 94 -15.62 -2.43 0.43
N GLY A 95 -15.86 -1.90 1.62
CA GLY A 95 -15.31 -0.60 2.03
C GLY A 95 -13.79 -0.64 2.19
N THR A 96 -13.20 -1.75 2.65
CA THR A 96 -11.75 -1.91 2.72
C THR A 96 -11.17 -1.90 1.31
N LEU A 97 -11.74 -2.68 0.39
CA LEU A 97 -11.30 -2.70 -1.01
C LEU A 97 -11.38 -1.32 -1.66
N LEU A 98 -12.50 -0.62 -1.50
CA LEU A 98 -12.68 0.73 -2.04
C LEU A 98 -11.71 1.74 -1.41
N ALA A 99 -11.38 1.60 -0.13
CA ALA A 99 -10.41 2.46 0.56
C ALA A 99 -8.99 2.32 0.01
N PHE A 100 -8.63 1.20 -0.62
CA PHE A 100 -7.37 1.06 -1.34
C PHE A 100 -7.48 1.39 -2.83
N ILE A 101 -8.55 0.96 -3.50
CA ILE A 101 -8.67 1.11 -4.96
C ILE A 101 -8.96 2.56 -5.36
N ILE A 102 -9.87 3.26 -4.69
CA ILE A 102 -10.25 4.64 -5.05
C ILE A 102 -9.04 5.60 -4.93
N PRO A 103 -8.31 5.65 -3.81
CA PRO A 103 -7.20 6.59 -3.69
C PRO A 103 -6.03 6.26 -4.61
N THR A 104 -5.78 4.97 -4.85
CA THR A 104 -4.78 4.55 -5.84
C THR A 104 -5.18 5.03 -7.24
N SER A 105 -6.47 4.90 -7.60
CA SER A 105 -6.98 5.36 -8.89
C SER A 105 -6.85 6.88 -9.05
N ILE A 106 -7.17 7.65 -8.01
CA ILE A 106 -6.94 9.10 -7.98
C ILE A 106 -5.45 9.42 -8.18
N SER A 107 -4.57 8.68 -7.50
CA SER A 107 -3.11 8.85 -7.61
C SER A 107 -2.61 8.56 -9.03
N MET A 108 -3.15 7.53 -9.70
CA MET A 108 -2.83 7.25 -11.11
C MET A 108 -3.29 8.38 -12.04
N ILE A 109 -4.49 8.94 -11.82
CA ILE A 109 -5.01 10.05 -12.63
C ILE A 109 -4.13 11.30 -12.44
N ILE A 110 -3.81 11.65 -11.20
CA ILE A 110 -2.90 12.76 -10.89
C ILE A 110 -1.53 12.52 -11.52
N GLY A 111 -1.01 11.31 -11.42
CA GLY A 111 0.28 10.96 -12.01
C GLY A 111 0.30 11.11 -13.53
N LEU A 112 -0.79 10.77 -14.21
CA LEU A 112 -0.94 11.00 -15.65
C LEU A 112 -0.92 12.49 -15.99
N ILE A 113 -1.64 13.32 -15.22
CA ILE A 113 -1.67 14.78 -15.40
C ILE A 113 -0.25 15.34 -15.25
N MET A 114 0.48 14.93 -14.20
CA MET A 114 1.85 15.37 -13.97
C MET A 114 2.80 14.94 -15.10
N LEU A 115 2.69 13.71 -15.60
CA LEU A 115 3.47 13.20 -16.73
C LEU A 115 3.19 13.98 -18.03
N CYS A 116 1.91 14.24 -18.33
CA CYS A 116 1.53 15.06 -19.49
C CYS A 116 2.15 16.46 -19.41
N GLY A 117 2.12 17.06 -18.22
CA GLY A 117 2.75 18.35 -17.98
C GLY A 117 4.28 18.31 -18.16
N MET A 118 4.96 17.28 -17.65
CA MET A 118 6.39 17.06 -17.92
C MET A 118 6.68 16.94 -19.43
N GLY A 119 5.85 16.21 -20.17
CA GLY A 119 6.00 16.02 -21.61
C GLY A 119 5.86 17.32 -22.41
N THR A 120 4.92 18.21 -22.05
CA THR A 120 4.76 19.51 -22.73
C THR A 120 5.96 20.43 -22.49
N HIS A 121 6.54 20.41 -21.29
CA HIS A 121 7.77 21.16 -20.99
C HIS A 121 8.98 20.69 -21.80
N ILE A 122 9.12 19.39 -22.05
CA ILE A 122 10.20 18.83 -22.88
C ILE A 122 10.07 19.28 -24.35
N LYS A 123 8.85 19.27 -24.90
CA LYS A 123 8.58 19.69 -26.30
C LYS A 123 8.84 21.19 -26.51
N GLY A 124 8.53 22.02 -25.52
CA GLY A 124 8.66 23.48 -25.62
C GLY A 124 10.10 24.02 -25.63
N GLY A 125 11.14 23.17 -25.62
CA GLY A 125 12.54 23.60 -25.57
C GLY A 125 12.96 24.26 -24.25
N LYS A 126 12.03 24.40 -23.29
CA LYS A 126 12.25 24.96 -21.95
C LYS A 126 12.76 23.89 -20.96
N ALA A 127 13.51 22.90 -21.44
CA ALA A 127 14.02 21.79 -20.63
C ALA A 127 14.90 22.25 -19.45
N GLY A 128 15.52 23.43 -19.55
CA GLY A 128 16.30 24.03 -18.47
C GLY A 128 15.47 24.40 -17.24
N ALA A 129 14.18 24.73 -17.39
CA ALA A 129 13.36 25.21 -16.28
C ALA A 129 13.01 24.11 -15.27
N LEU A 130 12.85 22.85 -15.71
CA LEU A 130 12.41 21.75 -14.84
C LEU A 130 13.44 21.35 -13.76
N THR A 131 14.73 21.57 -14.03
CA THR A 131 15.82 21.23 -13.08
C THR A 131 16.15 22.36 -12.10
N THR A 132 15.73 23.60 -12.38
CA THR A 132 15.97 24.75 -11.50
C THR A 132 14.85 25.02 -10.50
N MET A 133 13.66 24.42 -10.65
CA MET A 133 12.53 24.68 -9.75
C MET A 133 12.65 24.07 -8.34
N GLY A 134 13.69 23.29 -8.03
CA GLY A 134 13.94 22.75 -6.68
C GLY A 134 14.99 23.52 -5.87
N LYS A 135 15.58 24.59 -6.43
CA LYS A 135 16.58 25.39 -5.70
C LYS A 135 15.88 26.36 -4.76
N TYR A 136 15.43 25.86 -3.60
CA TYR A 136 15.32 26.69 -2.42
C TYR A 136 16.74 27.13 -2.09
N THR A 137 17.14 28.30 -2.61
CA THR A 137 18.33 28.96 -2.10
C THR A 137 17.97 29.36 -0.67
N PRO A 138 18.57 28.76 0.38
CA PRO A 138 18.38 29.28 1.71
C PRO A 138 18.81 30.74 1.64
N SER A 139 17.83 31.65 1.79
CA SER A 139 18.14 33.07 1.87
C SER A 139 19.23 33.21 2.93
N PRO A 140 20.40 33.78 2.61
CA PRO A 140 21.50 33.95 3.56
C PRO A 140 21.15 35.06 4.55
N HIS A 141 20.03 34.93 5.25
CA HIS A 141 19.69 35.69 6.44
C HIS A 141 20.25 34.96 7.64
N GLY A 142 21.52 35.22 7.97
CA GLY A 142 22.06 34.67 9.22
C GLY A 142 23.51 34.99 9.57
N GLU A 143 24.41 35.16 8.59
CA GLU A 143 25.79 35.56 8.90
C GLU A 143 25.97 37.05 8.63
N ALA A 144 25.40 37.85 9.53
CA ALA A 144 25.87 39.19 9.80
C ALA A 144 27.31 39.12 10.32
N ARG A 145 28.27 38.91 9.42
CA ARG A 145 29.66 39.24 9.68
C ARG A 145 29.70 40.77 9.75
N CYS A 146 29.62 41.25 10.98
CA CYS A 146 29.78 42.63 11.40
C CYS A 146 31.16 43.16 10.96
N ARG A 147 31.33 43.44 9.66
CA ARG A 147 32.39 44.31 9.17
C ARG A 147 31.85 45.73 9.24
N ARG A 148 32.13 46.37 10.39
CA ARG A 148 32.16 47.82 10.52
C ARG A 148 32.95 48.39 9.35
N SER A 149 32.25 49.05 8.44
CA SER A 149 32.79 50.18 7.72
C SER A 149 31.63 51.08 7.34
N HIS A 150 31.48 52.13 8.15
CA HIS A 150 30.72 53.33 7.85
C HIS A 150 30.83 53.72 6.38
N ARG A 151 29.74 53.64 5.63
CA ARG A 151 29.38 54.70 4.69
C ARG A 151 27.89 54.69 4.42
N SER A 152 27.23 55.66 5.02
CA SER A 152 25.85 56.05 4.76
C SER A 152 25.66 56.28 3.27
N ARG A 153 24.99 55.34 2.61
CA ARG A 153 24.27 55.56 1.36
C ARG A 153 22.92 54.91 1.55
N SER A 154 21.92 55.76 1.74
CA SER A 154 20.49 55.43 1.66
C SER A 154 20.23 54.86 0.27
N ALA A 155 20.51 53.58 0.09
CA ALA A 155 20.15 52.83 -1.10
C ALA A 155 18.72 52.38 -0.87
N TYR A 156 17.83 52.91 -1.70
CA TYR A 156 16.48 52.41 -1.91
C TYR A 156 16.53 50.88 -1.90
N ILE A 157 15.98 50.27 -0.85
CA ILE A 157 15.57 48.87 -0.88
C ILE A 157 14.42 48.87 -1.88
N THR A 158 14.73 48.77 -3.17
CA THR A 158 13.77 48.27 -4.15
C THR A 158 13.33 46.93 -3.60
N GLU A 159 12.10 46.88 -3.07
CA GLU A 159 11.38 45.63 -2.86
C GLU A 159 11.46 44.89 -4.19
N GLU A 160 12.42 43.97 -4.28
CA GLU A 160 12.53 43.04 -5.38
C GLU A 160 11.32 42.12 -5.20
N SER A 161 10.20 42.54 -5.78
CA SER A 161 8.92 41.85 -5.77
C SER A 161 9.17 40.38 -6.06
N ALA A 162 8.89 39.54 -5.05
CA ALA A 162 9.08 38.11 -5.17
C ALA A 162 8.49 37.62 -6.50
N PRO A 163 9.21 36.79 -7.26
CA PRO A 163 8.74 36.31 -8.56
C PRO A 163 7.35 35.69 -8.37
N LYS A 164 6.36 36.20 -9.11
CA LYS A 164 4.98 35.71 -9.05
C LYS A 164 4.97 34.24 -9.44
N GLU A 165 4.64 33.38 -8.48
CA GLU A 165 4.45 31.95 -8.69
C GLU A 165 3.40 31.73 -9.80
N THR A 166 3.69 30.84 -10.73
CA THR A 166 2.78 30.58 -11.83
C THR A 166 1.62 29.70 -11.35
N LYS A 167 0.41 29.92 -11.87
CA LYS A 167 -0.76 29.09 -11.53
C LYS A 167 -0.49 27.59 -11.70
N ASN A 168 0.37 27.21 -12.63
CA ASN A 168 0.72 25.81 -12.88
C ASN A 168 1.51 25.21 -11.70
N GLU A 169 2.46 25.94 -11.12
CA GLU A 169 3.24 25.49 -9.96
C GLU A 169 2.34 25.20 -8.76
N GLN A 170 1.35 26.06 -8.52
CA GLN A 170 0.36 25.87 -7.44
C GLN A 170 -0.46 24.57 -7.59
N TRP A 171 -0.77 24.16 -8.83
CA TRP A 171 -1.46 22.89 -9.08
C TRP A 171 -0.56 21.67 -8.85
N TYR A 172 0.71 21.74 -9.23
CA TYR A 172 1.66 20.66 -8.93
C TYR A 172 1.86 20.49 -7.42
N ASP A 173 1.97 21.58 -6.68
CA ASP A 173 2.05 21.58 -5.22
C ASP A 173 0.85 20.85 -4.58
N LEU A 174 -0.37 21.11 -5.10
CA LEU A 174 -1.58 20.43 -4.66
C LEU A 174 -1.54 18.93 -5.00
N PHE A 175 -1.19 18.59 -6.24
CA PHE A 175 -1.11 17.20 -6.70
C PHE A 175 -0.08 16.38 -5.91
N GLU A 176 1.11 16.94 -5.67
CA GLU A 176 2.13 16.30 -4.84
C GLU A 176 1.65 16.09 -3.40
N SER A 177 0.91 17.07 -2.85
CA SER A 177 0.32 16.95 -1.51
C SER A 177 -0.71 15.83 -1.44
N ILE A 178 -1.60 15.71 -2.42
CA ILE A 178 -2.60 14.63 -2.49
C ILE A 178 -1.93 13.26 -2.65
N LEU A 179 -0.92 13.16 -3.53
CA LEU A 179 -0.16 11.91 -3.74
C LEU A 179 0.55 11.47 -2.45
N MET A 180 1.28 12.37 -1.79
CA MET A 180 1.95 12.09 -0.51
C MET A 180 0.96 11.57 0.52
N LEU A 181 -0.15 12.28 0.69
CA LEU A 181 -1.13 11.98 1.72
C LEU A 181 -1.84 10.66 1.48
N THR A 182 -2.16 10.37 0.22
CA THR A 182 -2.76 9.10 -0.20
C THR A 182 -1.80 7.92 -0.04
N SER A 183 -0.52 8.14 -0.33
CA SER A 183 0.49 7.10 -0.09
C SER A 183 0.71 6.85 1.40
N ASP A 184 0.79 7.90 2.21
CA ASP A 184 1.03 7.79 3.65
C ASP A 184 -0.09 7.01 4.34
N SER A 185 -1.34 7.29 3.98
CA SER A 185 -2.49 6.58 4.53
C SER A 185 -2.51 5.10 4.17
N GLN A 186 -2.23 4.76 2.91
CA GLN A 186 -2.18 3.38 2.47
C GLN A 186 -1.00 2.62 3.07
N MET A 187 0.15 3.27 3.27
CA MET A 187 1.26 2.65 3.99
C MET A 187 0.90 2.34 5.44
N VAL A 188 0.19 3.24 6.14
CA VAL A 188 -0.29 2.99 7.51
C VAL A 188 -1.27 1.81 7.55
N LEU A 189 -2.24 1.78 6.62
CA LEU A 189 -3.19 0.66 6.53
C LEU A 189 -2.48 -0.64 6.14
N GLY A 190 -1.53 -0.59 5.22
CA GLY A 190 -0.70 -1.73 4.82
C GLY A 190 0.12 -2.29 5.99
N ILE A 191 0.73 -1.43 6.81
CA ILE A 191 1.42 -1.86 8.03
C ILE A 191 0.45 -2.52 9.01
N ALA A 192 -0.75 -1.96 9.20
CA ALA A 192 -1.76 -2.57 10.05
C ALA A 192 -2.16 -3.97 9.55
N LEU A 193 -2.30 -4.17 8.24
CA LEU A 193 -2.53 -5.48 7.63
C LEU A 193 -1.35 -6.44 7.86
N CYS A 194 -0.11 -5.98 7.69
CA CYS A 194 1.08 -6.79 7.98
C CYS A 194 1.12 -7.24 9.45
N ILE A 195 0.83 -6.33 10.39
CA ILE A 195 0.77 -6.63 11.82
C ILE A 195 -0.35 -7.64 12.11
N ASN A 196 -1.53 -7.45 11.52
CA ASN A 196 -2.65 -8.37 11.67
C ASN A 196 -2.26 -9.79 11.21
N PHE A 197 -1.63 -9.90 10.04
CA PHE A 197 -1.14 -11.19 9.53
C PHE A 197 -0.06 -11.81 10.41
N ALA A 198 0.89 -11.01 10.90
CA ALA A 198 1.98 -11.50 11.74
C ALA A 198 1.49 -12.00 13.11
N LEU A 199 0.52 -11.31 13.72
CA LEU A 199 0.12 -11.55 15.12
C LEU A 199 -1.08 -12.49 15.27
N VAL A 200 -2.12 -12.34 14.46
CA VAL A 200 -3.40 -13.03 14.65
C VAL A 200 -3.71 -13.90 13.44
N GLY A 201 -3.42 -13.38 12.25
CA GLY A 201 -3.98 -13.86 11.01
C GLY A 201 -3.58 -15.27 10.62
N LYS A 202 -2.37 -15.73 10.97
CA LYS A 202 -1.84 -17.03 10.51
C LYS A 202 -2.79 -18.20 10.78
N CYS A 203 -3.46 -18.22 11.94
CA CYS A 203 -4.22 -19.39 12.40
C CYS A 203 -5.73 -19.31 12.13
N SER A 204 -6.29 -18.10 12.01
CA SER A 204 -7.74 -17.89 11.94
C SER A 204 -8.24 -17.46 10.57
N ILE A 205 -7.34 -16.95 9.71
CA ILE A 205 -7.70 -16.41 8.40
C ILE A 205 -7.72 -17.54 7.37
N SER A 206 -8.73 -17.54 6.49
CA SER A 206 -8.79 -18.47 5.37
C SER A 206 -7.82 -18.08 4.25
N MET A 207 -7.55 -18.99 3.32
CA MET A 207 -6.69 -18.71 2.17
C MET A 207 -7.28 -17.60 1.28
N TYR A 208 -8.60 -17.55 1.11
CA TYR A 208 -9.33 -16.45 0.45
C TYR A 208 -8.94 -15.08 1.06
N HIS A 209 -9.17 -14.93 2.36
CA HIS A 209 -8.90 -13.70 3.08
C HIS A 209 -7.40 -13.33 3.04
N PHE A 210 -6.53 -14.33 3.16
CA PHE A 210 -5.09 -14.14 3.04
C PHE A 210 -4.69 -13.62 1.65
N GLN A 211 -5.21 -14.21 0.58
CA GLN A 211 -5.00 -13.74 -0.79
C GLN A 211 -5.52 -12.31 -1.00
N MET A 212 -6.66 -11.96 -0.39
CA MET A 212 -7.19 -10.59 -0.44
C MET A 212 -6.17 -9.60 0.13
N GLY A 213 -5.66 -9.84 1.34
CA GLY A 213 -4.69 -8.93 1.95
C GLY A 213 -3.35 -8.89 1.23
N VAL A 214 -2.83 -10.01 0.72
CA VAL A 214 -1.60 -10.03 -0.09
C VAL A 214 -1.74 -9.13 -1.32
N ASN A 215 -2.86 -9.22 -2.04
CA ASN A 215 -3.10 -8.41 -3.23
C ASN A 215 -3.36 -6.94 -2.92
N ILE A 216 -3.99 -6.62 -1.77
CA ILE A 216 -4.10 -5.24 -1.25
C ILE A 216 -2.71 -4.66 -0.93
N LEU A 217 -1.80 -5.45 -0.35
CA LEU A 217 -0.43 -5.01 -0.09
C LEU A 217 0.34 -4.73 -1.39
N VAL A 218 0.13 -5.52 -2.45
CA VAL A 218 0.70 -5.24 -3.78
C VAL A 218 0.21 -3.90 -4.33
N ILE A 219 -1.09 -3.59 -4.24
CA ILE A 219 -1.67 -2.30 -4.65
C ILE A 219 -1.04 -1.15 -3.83
N THR A 220 -0.91 -1.33 -2.51
CA THR A 220 -0.28 -0.37 -1.61
C THR A 220 1.17 -0.07 -2.03
N CYS A 221 1.92 -1.11 -2.39
CA CYS A 221 3.31 -0.96 -2.85
C CYS A 221 3.39 -0.25 -4.21
N ALA A 222 2.46 -0.52 -5.13
CA ALA A 222 2.39 0.18 -6.40
C ALA A 222 2.12 1.68 -6.23
N ASN A 223 1.23 2.06 -5.30
CA ASN A 223 0.97 3.46 -5.01
C ASN A 223 2.17 4.17 -4.33
N ALA A 224 2.84 3.49 -3.40
CA ALA A 224 4.05 4.01 -2.76
C ALA A 224 5.19 4.21 -3.77
N LEU A 225 5.38 3.26 -4.69
CA LEU A 225 6.34 3.39 -5.79
C LEU A 225 6.00 4.56 -6.71
N LEU A 226 4.73 4.71 -7.10
CA LEU A 226 4.29 5.84 -7.92
C LEU A 226 4.64 7.18 -7.26
N THR A 227 4.31 7.29 -5.99
CA THR A 227 4.57 8.47 -5.15
C THR A 227 6.06 8.79 -5.06
N LEU A 228 6.89 7.77 -4.82
CA LEU A 228 8.35 7.90 -4.77
C LEU A 228 8.93 8.43 -6.09
N VAL A 229 8.37 8.04 -7.24
CA VAL A 229 8.88 8.45 -8.56
C VAL A 229 8.35 9.81 -9.01
N LEU A 230 7.13 10.19 -8.65
CA LEU A 230 6.51 11.41 -9.18
C LEU A 230 6.74 12.69 -8.35
N ILE A 231 6.87 12.61 -7.03
CA ILE A 231 6.99 13.82 -6.19
C ILE A 231 8.35 14.46 -6.38
N ARG A 232 8.43 15.69 -6.86
CA ARG A 232 9.73 16.33 -7.14
C ARG A 232 10.55 16.50 -5.88
N ASP A 233 9.94 17.05 -4.83
CA ASP A 233 10.63 17.41 -3.59
C ASP A 233 10.41 16.38 -2.48
N TYR A 234 10.60 15.09 -2.80
CA TYR A 234 10.41 14.00 -1.83
C TYR A 234 11.28 14.18 -0.58
N TRP A 235 12.48 14.75 -0.73
CA TRP A 235 13.44 15.03 0.34
C TRP A 235 13.24 16.37 1.04
N ARG A 236 12.14 17.10 0.77
CA ARG A 236 11.88 18.41 1.41
C ARG A 236 11.97 18.35 2.93
N THR A 237 11.46 17.26 3.52
CA THR A 237 11.58 16.95 4.94
C THR A 237 12.28 15.59 5.09
N PRO A 238 13.61 15.55 5.24
CA PRO A 238 14.39 14.31 5.14
C PRO A 238 13.97 13.26 6.17
N LEU A 239 13.60 13.68 7.39
CA LEU A 239 13.08 12.78 8.41
C LEU A 239 11.80 12.06 7.95
N SER A 240 10.86 12.81 7.34
CA SER A 240 9.62 12.25 6.83
C SER A 240 9.87 11.32 5.64
N ALA A 241 10.79 11.68 4.74
CA ALA A 241 11.22 10.81 3.64
C ALA A 241 11.81 9.48 4.15
N VAL A 242 12.68 9.52 5.18
CA VAL A 242 13.25 8.31 5.79
C VAL A 242 12.16 7.43 6.42
N VAL A 243 11.21 8.04 7.14
CA VAL A 243 10.08 7.28 7.73
C VAL A 243 9.25 6.60 6.65
N ARG A 244 8.92 7.30 5.55
CA ARG A 244 8.17 6.72 4.42
C ARG A 244 8.92 5.60 3.72
N LEU A 245 10.21 5.80 3.43
CA LEU A 245 11.05 4.77 2.81
C LEU A 245 11.18 3.53 3.71
N THR A 246 11.28 3.74 5.02
CA THR A 246 11.31 2.65 6.00
C THR A 246 9.97 1.91 6.03
N ALA A 247 8.84 2.63 6.10
CA ALA A 247 7.50 2.06 6.04
C ALA A 247 7.28 1.24 4.77
N PHE A 248 7.61 1.82 3.61
CA PHE A 248 7.51 1.15 2.32
C PHE A 248 8.41 -0.09 2.23
N GLY A 249 9.67 0.03 2.67
CA GLY A 249 10.61 -1.08 2.72
C GLY A 249 10.15 -2.21 3.64
N MET A 250 9.56 -1.90 4.80
CA MET A 250 8.98 -2.90 5.71
C MET A 250 7.84 -3.67 5.05
N ILE A 251 6.93 -2.98 4.34
CA ILE A 251 5.83 -3.64 3.62
C ILE A 251 6.38 -4.53 2.51
N LEU A 252 7.33 -4.04 1.70
CA LEU A 252 7.96 -4.82 0.62
C LEU A 252 8.66 -6.06 1.14
N TYR A 253 9.40 -5.93 2.25
CA TYR A 253 10.09 -7.04 2.89
C TYR A 253 9.10 -8.08 3.42
N PHE A 254 8.09 -7.65 4.16
CA PHE A 254 7.06 -8.54 4.71
C PHE A 254 6.29 -9.29 3.60
N LEU A 255 5.90 -8.58 2.55
CA LEU A 255 5.26 -9.17 1.38
C LEU A 255 6.19 -10.17 0.67
N GLY A 256 7.47 -9.85 0.56
CA GLY A 256 8.48 -10.76 0.02
C GLY A 256 8.61 -12.05 0.83
N GLU A 257 8.63 -11.95 2.16
CA GLU A 257 8.65 -13.13 3.04
C GLU A 257 7.39 -14.00 2.89
N ILE A 258 6.21 -13.39 2.80
CA ILE A 258 4.96 -14.12 2.53
C ILE A 258 5.04 -14.85 1.18
N LEU A 259 5.41 -14.14 0.11
CA LEU A 259 5.44 -14.71 -1.24
C LEU A 259 6.51 -15.79 -1.39
N ARG A 260 7.64 -15.65 -0.68
CA ARG A 260 8.70 -16.66 -0.58
C ARG A 260 8.22 -17.90 0.17
N ALA A 261 7.52 -17.72 1.28
CA ALA A 261 6.94 -18.83 2.05
C ALA A 261 5.91 -19.60 1.21
N LEU A 262 5.00 -18.90 0.53
CA LEU A 262 4.06 -19.52 -0.41
C LEU A 262 4.77 -20.26 -1.53
N HIS A 263 5.80 -19.65 -2.14
CA HIS A 263 6.54 -20.27 -3.24
C HIS A 263 7.13 -21.62 -2.87
N HIS A 264 7.80 -21.65 -1.72
CA HIS A 264 8.44 -22.85 -1.25
C HIS A 264 7.42 -23.99 -1.06
N ARG A 265 6.21 -23.67 -0.58
CA ARG A 265 5.13 -24.66 -0.42
C ARG A 265 4.50 -25.10 -1.74
N GLU A 266 4.34 -24.17 -2.67
CA GLU A 266 3.83 -24.47 -4.01
C GLU A 266 4.73 -25.43 -4.79
N GLU A 267 6.07 -25.30 -4.67
CA GLU A 267 7.00 -26.23 -5.33
C GLU A 267 6.88 -27.65 -4.76
N GLU A 268 6.75 -27.77 -3.43
CA GLU A 268 6.65 -29.05 -2.74
C GLU A 268 5.34 -29.77 -3.10
N ILE A 269 4.19 -29.09 -3.01
CA ILE A 269 2.87 -29.76 -2.97
C ILE A 269 1.90 -29.21 -4.02
N GLY A 270 2.13 -28.02 -4.55
CA GLY A 270 1.26 -27.32 -5.50
C GLY A 270 0.53 -26.13 -4.88
N ALA A 271 0.07 -25.22 -5.72
CA ALA A 271 -0.71 -24.05 -5.32
C ALA A 271 -2.19 -24.38 -5.27
N ALA A 272 -2.90 -23.80 -4.30
CA ALA A 272 -4.34 -23.64 -4.45
C ALA A 272 -4.62 -22.80 -5.69
N GLU A 273 -5.69 -23.12 -6.38
CA GLU A 273 -6.14 -22.30 -7.49
C GLU A 273 -6.35 -20.84 -7.07
N ARG A 274 -6.03 -19.93 -7.98
CA ARG A 274 -6.08 -18.50 -7.70
C ARG A 274 -7.51 -17.97 -7.71
N LEU A 275 -8.29 -18.38 -8.71
CA LEU A 275 -9.69 -18.04 -8.88
C LEU A 275 -10.42 -19.30 -9.33
N PRO A 276 -11.38 -19.81 -8.54
CA PRO A 276 -12.14 -20.99 -8.94
C PRO A 276 -13.07 -20.68 -10.13
N PRO A 277 -13.44 -21.68 -10.93
CA PRO A 277 -14.45 -21.55 -11.98
C PRO A 277 -15.81 -21.09 -11.42
N SER A 278 -16.55 -20.29 -12.18
CA SER A 278 -17.84 -19.71 -11.76
C SER A 278 -18.96 -20.74 -11.57
N ASP A 279 -18.85 -21.91 -12.20
CA ASP A 279 -19.77 -23.04 -12.08
C ASP A 279 -19.52 -23.89 -10.82
N ARG A 280 -18.35 -23.76 -10.19
CA ARG A 280 -18.01 -24.53 -9.01
C ARG A 280 -18.19 -23.72 -7.74
N MET A 281 -18.98 -24.26 -6.82
CA MET A 281 -19.29 -23.59 -5.55
C MET A 281 -18.32 -23.94 -4.42
N ASN A 282 -17.53 -25.02 -4.56
CA ASN A 282 -16.59 -25.43 -3.53
C ASN A 282 -15.15 -25.18 -3.99
N SER A 283 -14.30 -24.73 -3.09
CA SER A 283 -12.88 -24.53 -3.38
C SER A 283 -12.00 -24.68 -2.13
N LEU A 284 -10.77 -25.14 -2.35
CA LEU A 284 -9.73 -25.19 -1.33
C LEU A 284 -9.39 -23.80 -0.76
N ILE A 285 -9.68 -22.69 -1.46
CA ILE A 285 -9.42 -21.33 -0.94
C ILE A 285 -10.19 -20.99 0.34
N LEU A 286 -11.24 -21.76 0.65
CA LEU A 286 -12.04 -21.59 1.87
C LEU A 286 -11.38 -22.21 3.11
N LEU A 287 -10.37 -23.07 2.94
CA LEU A 287 -9.59 -23.62 4.05
C LEU A 287 -8.77 -22.53 4.75
N GLY A 288 -8.34 -22.81 5.99
CA GLY A 288 -7.42 -21.94 6.73
C GLY A 288 -6.11 -21.71 5.97
N ALA A 289 -5.60 -20.49 5.95
CA ALA A 289 -4.32 -20.17 5.30
C ALA A 289 -3.16 -20.99 5.90
N ALA A 290 -3.21 -21.27 7.21
CA ALA A 290 -2.27 -22.18 7.87
C ALA A 290 -2.19 -23.57 7.24
N CYS A 291 -3.28 -24.09 6.66
CA CYS A 291 -3.29 -25.38 5.96
C CYS A 291 -2.36 -25.41 4.74
N PHE A 292 -2.08 -24.25 4.15
CA PHE A 292 -1.19 -24.10 2.98
C PHE A 292 0.24 -23.69 3.38
N LEU A 293 0.43 -23.24 4.61
CA LEU A 293 1.75 -22.87 5.14
C LEU A 293 2.47 -24.06 5.79
N ASP A 294 1.72 -25.09 6.21
CA ASP A 294 2.21 -26.30 6.85
C ASP A 294 2.18 -27.51 5.87
N PRO A 295 3.29 -28.25 5.69
CA PRO A 295 3.37 -29.32 4.70
C PRO A 295 2.51 -30.55 5.05
N ASP A 296 2.31 -30.86 6.33
CA ASP A 296 1.71 -32.14 6.72
C ASP A 296 0.20 -32.21 6.48
N PRO A 297 -0.60 -31.18 6.81
CA PRO A 297 -2.00 -31.13 6.40
C PRO A 297 -2.16 -31.12 4.88
N LEU A 298 -1.25 -30.46 4.16
CA LEU A 298 -1.32 -30.32 2.71
C LEU A 298 -1.05 -31.64 1.97
N LYS A 299 -0.18 -32.52 2.51
CA LYS A 299 0.00 -33.89 1.98
C LYS A 299 -1.28 -34.71 2.01
N LYS A 300 -2.12 -34.53 3.03
CA LYS A 300 -3.44 -35.21 3.10
C LYS A 300 -4.39 -34.69 2.03
N LEU A 301 -4.36 -33.38 1.76
CA LEU A 301 -5.14 -32.75 0.69
C LEU A 301 -4.65 -33.16 -0.71
N ALA A 302 -3.36 -33.45 -0.87
CA ALA A 302 -2.81 -33.97 -2.12
C ALA A 302 -3.26 -35.41 -2.45
N LEU A 303 -3.78 -36.15 -1.47
CA LEU A 303 -4.24 -37.54 -1.63
C LEU A 303 -5.74 -37.66 -1.93
N ILE A 304 -6.46 -36.55 -2.16
CA ILE A 304 -7.88 -36.60 -2.52
C ILE A 304 -8.09 -37.28 -3.88
N SER A 305 -9.21 -37.98 -4.03
CA SER A 305 -9.54 -38.65 -5.28
C SER A 305 -9.76 -37.66 -6.43
N ASP A 306 -9.65 -38.12 -7.68
CA ASP A 306 -9.88 -37.28 -8.85
C ASP A 306 -11.28 -36.64 -8.85
N GLN A 307 -12.29 -37.36 -8.36
CA GLN A 307 -13.66 -36.88 -8.23
C GLN A 307 -13.77 -35.79 -7.14
N GLN A 308 -13.13 -36.00 -5.99
CA GLN A 308 -13.06 -34.99 -4.92
C GLN A 308 -12.36 -33.72 -5.41
N ALA A 309 -11.25 -33.88 -6.11
CA ALA A 309 -10.48 -32.81 -6.71
C ALA A 309 -11.26 -32.01 -7.78
N GLN A 310 -12.17 -32.63 -8.53
CA GLN A 310 -13.06 -31.90 -9.43
C GLN A 310 -14.02 -31.00 -8.65
N SER A 311 -14.52 -31.47 -7.50
CA SER A 311 -15.45 -30.73 -6.65
C SER A 311 -14.81 -29.56 -5.89
N VAL A 312 -13.54 -29.62 -5.48
CA VAL A 312 -12.88 -28.54 -4.70
C VAL A 312 -11.70 -27.84 -5.39
N GLY A 313 -11.31 -28.32 -6.58
CA GLY A 313 -10.09 -27.88 -7.24
C GLY A 313 -8.89 -28.78 -6.92
N ARG A 314 -7.89 -28.74 -7.81
CA ARG A 314 -6.62 -29.45 -7.66
C ARG A 314 -5.54 -28.49 -7.19
N LEU A 315 -4.63 -29.01 -6.36
CA LEU A 315 -3.35 -28.37 -6.17
C LEU A 315 -2.54 -28.54 -7.45
N THR A 316 -2.24 -27.44 -8.13
CA THR A 316 -1.51 -27.47 -9.40
C THR A 316 -0.07 -27.03 -9.18
N LYS A 317 0.88 -27.71 -9.84
CA LYS A 317 2.30 -27.34 -9.86
C LYS A 317 2.66 -26.48 -11.07
N ASP A 318 1.69 -26.20 -11.93
CA ASP A 318 1.95 -25.76 -13.31
C ASP A 318 2.34 -24.29 -13.43
N THR A 319 2.32 -23.52 -12.34
CA THR A 319 2.71 -22.11 -12.35
C THR A 319 3.89 -21.84 -11.41
N ILE A 320 5.09 -21.99 -11.94
CA ILE A 320 6.35 -21.57 -11.29
C ILE A 320 6.29 -20.07 -10.89
N TRP A 321 5.55 -19.26 -11.66
CA TRP A 321 5.44 -17.81 -11.48
C TRP A 321 4.01 -17.37 -11.23
N SER A 322 3.58 -17.31 -9.96
CA SER A 322 2.35 -16.59 -9.58
C SER A 322 2.47 -15.12 -10.00
N SER A 323 1.41 -14.50 -10.53
CA SER A 323 1.49 -13.12 -11.00
C SER A 323 1.83 -12.11 -9.90
N GLU A 324 1.48 -12.40 -8.63
CA GLU A 324 1.89 -11.61 -7.46
C GLU A 324 3.40 -11.53 -7.30
N ARG A 325 4.11 -12.66 -7.47
CA ARG A 325 5.58 -12.69 -7.41
C ARG A 325 6.19 -11.86 -8.52
N VAL A 326 5.68 -12.00 -9.74
CA VAL A 326 6.17 -11.23 -10.89
C VAL A 326 5.96 -9.74 -10.64
N LEU A 327 4.74 -9.35 -10.24
CA LEU A 327 4.41 -7.95 -9.93
C LEU A 327 5.24 -7.42 -8.76
N TRP A 328 5.42 -8.20 -7.69
CA TRP A 328 6.27 -7.82 -6.57
C TRP A 328 7.73 -7.61 -6.99
N LEU A 329 8.31 -8.52 -7.79
CA LEU A 329 9.67 -8.37 -8.32
C LEU A 329 9.81 -7.12 -9.19
N LEU A 330 8.82 -6.84 -10.04
CA LEU A 330 8.80 -5.62 -10.86
C LEU A 330 8.73 -4.36 -9.98
N ILE A 331 7.90 -4.37 -8.93
CA ILE A 331 7.81 -3.26 -7.97
C ILE A 331 9.12 -3.09 -7.21
N VAL A 332 9.77 -4.16 -6.75
CA VAL A 332 11.07 -4.11 -6.06
C VAL A 332 12.13 -3.53 -7.00
N GLY A 333 12.22 -4.03 -8.24
CA GLY A 333 13.13 -3.50 -9.25
C GLY A 333 12.89 -2.02 -9.53
N GLY A 334 11.63 -1.62 -9.72
CA GLY A 334 11.22 -0.23 -9.89
C GLY A 334 11.56 0.64 -8.67
N SER A 335 11.40 0.11 -7.46
CA SER A 335 11.70 0.82 -6.20
C SER A 335 13.19 1.06 -6.02
N ILE A 336 14.03 0.08 -6.37
CA ILE A 336 15.49 0.24 -6.35
C ILE A 336 15.91 1.32 -7.35
N LEU A 337 15.39 1.28 -8.58
CA LEU A 337 15.69 2.31 -9.59
C LEU A 337 15.23 3.71 -9.15
N ALA A 338 14.02 3.82 -8.60
CA ALA A 338 13.48 5.05 -8.05
C ALA A 338 14.33 5.58 -6.89
N PHE A 339 14.74 4.70 -5.97
CA PHE A 339 15.59 5.08 -4.85
C PHE A 339 16.96 5.59 -5.31
N LEU A 340 17.62 4.88 -6.22
CA LEU A 340 18.91 5.29 -6.78
C LEU A 340 18.80 6.64 -7.49
N TYR A 341 17.73 6.86 -8.26
CA TYR A 341 17.42 8.14 -8.87
C TYR A 341 17.31 9.26 -7.82
N ARG A 342 16.55 9.04 -6.74
CA ARG A 342 16.35 10.03 -5.66
C ARG A 342 17.60 10.31 -4.83
N VAL A 343 18.43 9.30 -4.59
CA VAL A 343 19.73 9.49 -3.92
C VAL A 343 20.67 10.30 -4.82
N GLY A 344 20.66 10.05 -6.13
CA GLY A 344 21.39 10.86 -7.10
C GLY A 344 21.02 12.33 -7.03
N ASP A 345 19.72 12.64 -6.95
CA ASP A 345 19.22 14.01 -6.78
C ASP A 345 19.66 14.65 -5.46
N LEU A 346 19.66 13.91 -4.36
CA LEU A 346 20.11 14.39 -3.06
C LEU A 346 21.62 14.67 -3.02
N VAL A 347 22.41 13.84 -3.69
CA VAL A 347 23.87 13.88 -3.66
C VAL A 347 24.42 14.96 -4.61
N ARG A 348 23.72 15.23 -5.73
CA ARG A 348 24.15 16.19 -6.76
C ARG A 348 24.52 17.60 -6.24
N PRO A 349 23.78 18.24 -5.32
CA PRO A 349 24.16 19.53 -4.73
C PRO A 349 25.47 19.47 -3.92
N PHE A 350 25.71 18.39 -3.17
CA PHE A 350 26.94 18.25 -2.37
C PHE A 350 28.18 18.13 -3.26
N TRP A 351 28.04 17.46 -4.40
CA TRP A 351 29.13 17.40 -5.39
C TRP A 351 29.35 18.73 -6.08
N LYS A 352 28.30 19.56 -6.23
CA LYS A 352 28.39 20.93 -6.76
C LYS A 352 29.21 21.86 -5.86
N VAL A 353 29.03 21.79 -4.53
CA VAL A 353 29.73 22.69 -3.59
C VAL A 353 31.23 22.40 -3.48
N ARG A 354 31.67 21.15 -3.72
CA ARG A 354 33.07 20.75 -3.55
C ARG A 354 33.96 21.00 -4.77
N ARG A 355 33.39 21.28 -5.95
CA ARG A 355 34.15 21.52 -7.19
C ARG A 355 34.16 23.02 -7.47
N ASP A 356 35.35 23.62 -7.48
CA ASP A 356 35.63 25.06 -7.62
C ASP A 356 34.63 25.82 -8.51
N GLU A 357 34.19 26.99 -8.01
CA GLU A 357 33.20 27.89 -8.66
C GLU A 357 33.51 28.20 -10.13
N HIS A 358 34.78 28.16 -10.56
CA HIS A 358 35.18 28.44 -11.94
C HIS A 358 35.09 27.26 -12.92
N ALA A 359 35.17 26.01 -12.46
CA ALA A 359 35.00 24.86 -13.37
C ALA A 359 33.50 24.61 -13.68
N TYR A 360 32.61 25.24 -12.91
CA TYR A 360 31.19 24.93 -12.88
C TYR A 360 30.40 25.58 -14.03
N ASP A 361 30.66 26.84 -14.37
CA ASP A 361 29.93 27.53 -15.45
C ASP A 361 30.14 26.89 -16.83
N ILE A 362 31.33 26.32 -17.05
CA ILE A 362 31.68 25.62 -18.29
C ILE A 362 31.07 24.22 -18.32
N MET A 363 31.01 23.53 -17.17
CA MET A 363 30.37 22.21 -17.07
C MET A 363 28.84 22.28 -17.02
N GLU A 364 28.19 23.26 -16.40
CA GLU A 364 26.72 23.37 -16.33
C GLU A 364 26.12 23.63 -17.72
N LYS A 365 26.78 24.44 -18.55
CA LYS A 365 26.39 24.66 -19.96
C LYS A 365 26.60 23.43 -20.86
N LYS A 366 27.51 22.51 -20.50
CA LYS A 366 27.86 21.33 -21.31
C LYS A 366 27.28 20.01 -20.78
N ALA A 367 26.97 19.93 -19.49
CA ALA A 367 26.46 18.76 -18.78
C ALA A 367 24.96 18.82 -18.46
N SER A 368 24.27 19.91 -18.82
CA SER A 368 22.82 19.86 -19.07
C SER A 368 22.56 19.06 -20.35
N SER A 369 22.91 17.78 -20.32
CA SER A 369 22.60 16.82 -21.35
C SER A 369 21.10 16.86 -21.59
N ARG A 370 20.70 17.26 -22.80
CA ARG A 370 19.31 17.28 -23.28
C ARG A 370 18.59 15.94 -23.03
N TRP A 371 19.34 14.87 -22.81
CA TRP A 371 18.86 13.52 -22.54
C TRP A 371 18.37 13.28 -21.11
N TRP A 372 18.87 14.00 -20.10
CA TRP A 372 18.47 13.75 -18.70
C TRP A 372 16.96 13.92 -18.46
N PRO A 373 16.30 15.03 -18.85
CA PRO A 373 14.86 15.17 -18.66
C PRO A 373 14.05 14.16 -19.48
N ILE A 374 14.56 13.74 -20.64
CA ILE A 374 13.94 12.70 -21.47
C ILE A 374 14.00 11.35 -20.75
N PHE A 375 15.15 11.00 -20.19
CA PHE A 375 15.33 9.79 -19.39
C PHE A 375 14.41 9.78 -18.16
N CYS A 376 14.36 10.89 -17.41
CA CYS A 376 13.47 11.01 -16.24
C CYS A 376 12.00 10.82 -16.64
N PHE A 377 11.58 11.44 -17.74
CA PHE A 377 10.23 11.26 -18.26
C PHE A 377 9.90 9.79 -18.54
N TRP A 378 10.80 9.05 -19.20
CA TRP A 378 10.59 7.63 -19.49
C TRP A 378 10.57 6.76 -18.24
N VAL A 379 11.45 7.01 -17.27
CA VAL A 379 11.43 6.30 -15.98
C VAL A 379 10.10 6.51 -15.26
N CYS A 380 9.62 7.76 -15.20
CA CYS A 380 8.33 8.08 -14.59
C CYS A 380 7.16 7.46 -15.36
N ALA A 381 7.18 7.49 -16.70
CA ALA A 381 6.11 6.96 -17.54
C ALA A 381 6.03 5.42 -17.47
N ILE A 382 7.17 4.72 -17.50
CA ILE A 382 7.23 3.26 -17.37
C ILE A 382 6.77 2.84 -15.97
N THR A 383 7.20 3.55 -14.93
CA THR A 383 6.77 3.27 -13.56
C THR A 383 5.27 3.48 -13.40
N TRP A 384 4.73 4.58 -13.92
CA TRP A 384 3.30 4.84 -13.91
C TRP A 384 2.52 3.73 -14.63
N LEU A 385 3.00 3.28 -15.79
CA LEU A 385 2.40 2.17 -16.55
C LEU A 385 2.43 0.85 -15.76
N LEU A 386 3.54 0.55 -15.08
CA LEU A 386 3.65 -0.60 -14.20
C LEU A 386 2.61 -0.53 -13.07
N CYS A 387 2.47 0.63 -12.42
CA CYS A 387 1.56 0.79 -11.29
C CYS A 387 0.08 0.71 -11.71
N ILE A 388 -0.30 1.26 -12.86
CA ILE A 388 -1.69 1.14 -13.37
C ILE A 388 -2.01 -0.31 -13.77
N VAL A 389 -1.11 -1.00 -14.48
CA VAL A 389 -1.31 -2.42 -14.85
C VAL A 389 -1.47 -3.28 -13.59
N THR A 390 -0.58 -3.07 -12.60
CA THR A 390 -0.66 -3.77 -11.30
C THR A 390 -2.00 -3.51 -10.62
N THR A 391 -2.41 -2.25 -10.52
CA THR A 391 -3.64 -1.87 -9.80
C THR A 391 -4.89 -2.43 -10.48
N VAL A 392 -4.98 -2.34 -11.82
CA VAL A 392 -6.13 -2.86 -12.58
C VAL A 392 -6.18 -4.39 -12.50
N TRP A 393 -5.03 -5.06 -12.68
CA TRP A 393 -4.95 -6.51 -12.60
C TRP A 393 -5.39 -7.03 -11.23
N GLN A 394 -4.83 -6.45 -10.15
CA GLN A 394 -5.17 -6.89 -8.80
C GLN A 394 -6.56 -6.46 -8.37
N GLY A 395 -7.02 -5.28 -8.78
CA GLY A 395 -8.40 -4.84 -8.53
C GLY A 395 -9.42 -5.80 -9.14
N ASN A 396 -9.26 -6.14 -10.43
CA ASN A 396 -10.13 -7.10 -11.10
C ASN A 396 -10.11 -8.47 -10.40
N TYR A 397 -8.91 -8.96 -10.05
CA TYR A 397 -8.78 -10.22 -9.31
C TYR A 397 -9.52 -10.20 -7.97
N LEU A 398 -9.36 -9.14 -7.17
CA LEU A 398 -10.02 -8.99 -5.87
C LEU A 398 -11.55 -8.97 -6.00
N PHE A 399 -12.09 -8.25 -6.98
CA PHE A 399 -13.53 -8.20 -7.22
C PHE A 399 -14.09 -9.54 -7.69
N SER A 400 -13.43 -10.20 -8.65
CA SER A 400 -13.84 -11.53 -9.13
C SER A 400 -13.79 -12.58 -8.03
N LEU A 401 -12.75 -12.56 -7.19
CA LEU A 401 -12.62 -13.49 -6.07
C LEU A 401 -13.74 -13.28 -5.04
N ARG A 402 -14.02 -12.04 -4.67
CA ARG A 402 -15.10 -11.70 -3.74
C ARG A 402 -16.47 -12.07 -4.30
N GLU A 403 -16.72 -11.78 -5.57
CA GLU A 403 -17.96 -12.17 -6.25
C GLU A 403 -18.13 -13.69 -6.26
N TRP A 404 -17.06 -14.44 -6.53
CA TRP A 404 -17.09 -15.90 -6.46
C TRP A 404 -17.43 -16.40 -5.05
N VAL A 405 -16.76 -15.92 -4.00
CA VAL A 405 -17.05 -16.37 -2.62
C VAL A 405 -18.47 -15.98 -2.21
N PHE A 406 -18.96 -14.82 -2.63
CA PHE A 406 -20.36 -14.42 -2.40
C PHE A 406 -21.35 -15.38 -3.07
N ASN A 407 -21.11 -15.73 -4.33
CA ASN A 407 -21.99 -16.63 -5.09
C ASN A 407 -21.85 -18.11 -4.68
N SER A 408 -20.76 -18.48 -4.00
CA SER A 408 -20.47 -19.85 -3.58
C SER A 408 -21.46 -20.44 -2.57
N GLY A 409 -22.23 -19.59 -1.87
CA GLY A 409 -23.17 -20.02 -0.82
C GLY A 409 -22.52 -20.42 0.51
N TRP A 410 -21.19 -20.43 0.61
CA TRP A 410 -20.48 -20.80 1.83
C TRP A 410 -20.60 -19.76 2.95
N MET A 411 -20.69 -18.49 2.57
CA MET A 411 -20.54 -17.37 3.49
C MET A 411 -21.77 -17.20 4.36
N LYS A 412 -21.56 -17.05 5.66
CA LYS A 412 -22.62 -16.83 6.63
C LYS A 412 -23.34 -15.52 6.34
N SER A 413 -24.62 -15.61 6.03
CA SER A 413 -25.51 -14.45 5.91
C SER A 413 -26.35 -14.32 7.17
N ASP A 414 -26.27 -13.19 7.86
CA ASP A 414 -27.23 -12.88 8.91
C ASP A 414 -28.56 -12.48 8.27
N GLU A 415 -29.68 -13.01 8.80
CA GLU A 415 -31.03 -12.81 8.25
C GLU A 415 -31.41 -11.33 8.10
N TYR A 416 -30.89 -10.46 8.97
CA TYR A 416 -31.22 -9.04 9.01
C TYR A 416 -30.16 -8.11 8.42
N LEU A 417 -28.88 -8.47 8.54
CA LEU A 417 -27.74 -7.62 8.18
C LEU A 417 -27.01 -8.08 6.92
N GLY A 418 -27.41 -9.23 6.37
CA GLY A 418 -26.71 -9.88 5.26
C GLY A 418 -25.29 -10.27 5.66
N ASN A 419 -24.39 -10.31 4.68
CA ASN A 419 -22.98 -10.59 4.88
C ASN A 419 -22.22 -9.29 5.24
N GLU A 420 -21.39 -9.32 6.28
CA GLU A 420 -20.53 -8.19 6.69
C GLU A 420 -19.57 -7.72 5.59
N GLU A 421 -19.15 -8.60 4.67
CA GLU A 421 -18.32 -8.21 3.52
C GLU A 421 -19.11 -7.46 2.44
N ALA A 422 -20.44 -7.63 2.39
CA ALA A 422 -21.33 -6.93 1.47
C ALA A 422 -21.61 -5.49 1.90
N HIS A 423 -21.58 -5.24 3.20
CA HIS A 423 -21.99 -3.95 3.76
C HIS A 423 -20.78 -3.10 4.13
N ALA A 424 -20.78 -1.86 3.65
CA ALA A 424 -19.76 -0.86 3.96
C ALA A 424 -19.86 -0.30 5.40
N ALA A 425 -20.41 -1.07 6.33
CA ALA A 425 -20.85 -0.59 7.64
C ALA A 425 -19.90 -0.97 8.79
N THR A 426 -18.89 -1.81 8.55
CA THR A 426 -17.94 -2.12 9.63
C THR A 426 -17.11 -0.89 9.97
N PHE A 427 -16.77 -0.74 11.25
CA PHE A 427 -16.03 0.42 11.75
C PHE A 427 -14.68 0.59 11.01
N GLY A 428 -13.97 -0.51 10.73
CA GLY A 428 -12.70 -0.47 10.00
C GLY A 428 -12.84 0.14 8.60
N GLN A 429 -13.89 -0.23 7.88
CA GLN A 429 -14.19 0.28 6.55
C GLN A 429 -14.54 1.77 6.55
N LEU A 430 -15.43 2.19 7.46
CA LEU A 430 -15.82 3.59 7.60
C LEU A 430 -14.65 4.48 8.04
N ALA A 431 -13.85 4.01 9.00
CA ALA A 431 -12.69 4.75 9.50
C ALA A 431 -11.68 5.02 8.37
N ALA A 432 -11.40 4.02 7.53
CA ALA A 432 -10.53 4.18 6.38
C ALA A 432 -11.08 5.22 5.38
N LEU A 433 -12.37 5.15 5.04
CA LEU A 433 -13.03 6.09 4.12
C LEU A 433 -13.05 7.53 4.67
N PHE A 434 -13.35 7.71 5.96
CA PHE A 434 -13.36 9.02 6.60
C PHE A 434 -11.96 9.62 6.71
N ALA A 435 -10.96 8.80 7.07
CA ALA A 435 -9.58 9.24 7.11
C ALA A 435 -9.16 9.76 5.72
N MET A 436 -9.40 8.99 4.66
CA MET A 436 -9.10 9.38 3.28
C MET A 436 -9.80 10.67 2.86
N THR A 437 -11.09 10.79 3.14
CA THR A 437 -11.87 11.97 2.77
C THR A 437 -11.39 13.21 3.53
N GLY A 438 -11.17 13.09 4.85
CA GLY A 438 -10.67 14.19 5.68
C GLY A 438 -9.30 14.67 5.21
N MET A 439 -8.43 13.74 4.84
CA MET A 439 -7.12 14.02 4.28
C MET A 439 -7.18 14.84 2.99
N VAL A 440 -8.04 14.45 2.03
CA VAL A 440 -8.24 15.21 0.78
C VAL A 440 -8.75 16.62 1.08
N ILE A 441 -9.73 16.76 1.97
CA ILE A 441 -10.26 18.07 2.38
C ILE A 441 -9.16 18.95 2.99
N MET A 442 -8.31 18.39 3.85
CA MET A 442 -7.19 19.13 4.44
C MET A 442 -6.18 19.60 3.39
N ALA A 443 -5.91 18.79 2.35
CA ALA A 443 -5.03 19.19 1.25
C ALA A 443 -5.60 20.39 0.47
N PHE A 444 -6.92 20.39 0.22
CA PHE A 444 -7.59 21.53 -0.44
C PHE A 444 -7.60 22.79 0.42
N ASP A 445 -7.86 22.69 1.73
CA ASP A 445 -7.84 23.84 2.64
C ASP A 445 -6.44 24.48 2.72
N GLN A 446 -5.39 23.65 2.81
CA GLN A 446 -4.01 24.15 2.77
C GLN A 446 -3.66 24.86 1.46
N TRP A 447 -4.19 24.36 0.34
CA TRP A 447 -3.99 24.98 -0.96
C TRP A 447 -4.72 26.33 -1.07
N GLU A 448 -5.96 26.43 -0.61
CA GLU A 448 -6.72 27.69 -0.61
C GLU A 448 -6.04 28.77 0.25
N LEU A 449 -5.47 28.37 1.38
CA LEU A 449 -4.70 29.27 2.25
C LEU A 449 -3.37 29.73 1.64
N LYS A 450 -2.78 28.95 0.73
CA LYS A 450 -1.62 29.38 -0.07
C LYS A 450 -2.05 30.32 -1.19
N SER A 451 -3.13 30.03 -1.91
CA SER A 451 -3.55 30.83 -3.08
C SER A 451 -4.03 32.25 -2.74
N LYS A 452 -4.40 32.50 -1.47
CA LYS A 452 -4.81 33.83 -0.98
C LYS A 452 -3.65 34.71 -0.50
N ARG A 453 -2.47 34.13 -0.28
CA ARG A 453 -1.25 34.87 0.04
C ARG A 453 -0.56 35.27 -1.25
#